data_AF-A0A966D134-F1
#
_entry.id   AF-A0A966D134-F1
#
_cell.length_a   1.000
_cell.length_b   1.000
_cell.length_c   1.000
_cell.angle_alpha   90.00
_cell.angle_beta   90.00
_cell.angle_gamma   90.00
#
_symmetry.space_group_name_H-M   'P 1'
#
loop_
_entity.id
_entity.type
_entity.pdbx_description
1 polymer ?
#
loop_
_entity_poly.entity_id
_entity_poly.type
_entity_poly.pdbx_seq_one_letter_code
_entity_poly.pdbx_strand_id
1 'polypeptide(L)'
;MKQLYLRIILFIFLVSTISGLYAQGDIMMQGWYWDYPKTPDNANWADTLLLKATELGQAGFTFIWLPPLSRAASSNWSNGYDPKDLFDYGEFGQGATGFGTRQDVDDLISALSAHNIKAVADLVYNHRDGGSIEDNQGLKNYIVNFFDADKINTYQANPFPYDRMRVVLPLGGTSGHGAGDYYFKLRSKSQHSKFYNWEYQLYMWTDKVGWQNQSAILESEPNGGSNCNQTFNTIYLGRHILGNIDADVCGIDEFKLTLTENDFNASGDAVYIEFNGRSSGYSDLYIHGIWSAAEQADIVDELYYQTYTTYAWVPSGRGKMDWSYFKPNSNNTTYLAGNWDWMYFYYDYDQFQQKTRDTLFSWTRWNWSDIGIRGIRADAVKHFSPEFMGDLLDNLHDNNMIPEMVVGEWYDANPQTLANWVNNVYLYMDNDTKQAIAPRIFDFSLRDALRNACDTYDYDVRNIFNASIV
;
A
#
# COMPACT_ATOMS: atom_id res chain seq x y z
N MET A 1 -71.79 30.18 -4.16
CA MET A 1 -70.86 30.16 -5.32
C MET A 1 -69.51 30.84 -5.04
N LYS A 2 -69.42 32.09 -4.58
CA LYS A 2 -68.13 32.79 -4.35
C LYS A 2 -67.12 32.06 -3.44
N GLN A 3 -67.56 31.38 -2.38
CA GLN A 3 -66.65 30.61 -1.49
C GLN A 3 -66.08 29.34 -2.14
N LEU A 4 -66.78 28.75 -3.11
CA LEU A 4 -66.31 27.55 -3.81
C LEU A 4 -65.20 27.91 -4.81
N TYR A 5 -65.35 29.04 -5.51
CA TYR A 5 -64.31 29.58 -6.39
C TYR A 5 -63.04 29.96 -5.64
N LEU A 6 -63.15 30.56 -4.44
CA LEU A 6 -61.98 30.93 -3.64
C LEU A 6 -61.20 29.69 -3.15
N ARG A 7 -61.90 28.61 -2.78
CA ARG A 7 -61.27 27.34 -2.37
C ARG A 7 -60.62 26.60 -3.54
N ILE A 8 -61.24 26.63 -4.72
CA ILE A 8 -60.66 26.03 -5.94
C ILE A 8 -59.44 26.83 -6.40
N ILE A 9 -59.48 28.16 -6.34
CA ILE A 9 -58.33 29.01 -6.67
C ILE A 9 -57.18 28.79 -5.67
N LEU A 10 -57.46 28.71 -4.36
CA LEU A 10 -56.42 28.37 -3.37
C LEU A 10 -55.83 26.97 -3.57
N PHE A 11 -56.64 25.98 -3.95
CA PHE A 11 -56.18 24.61 -4.20
C PHE A 11 -55.34 24.52 -5.48
N ILE A 12 -55.74 25.22 -6.54
CA ILE A 12 -54.95 25.33 -7.77
C ILE A 12 -53.65 26.10 -7.52
N PHE A 13 -53.68 27.17 -6.72
CA PHE A 13 -52.48 27.91 -6.32
C PHE A 13 -51.51 27.02 -5.52
N LEU A 14 -52.03 26.25 -4.56
CA LEU A 14 -51.26 25.32 -3.72
C LEU A 14 -50.62 24.19 -4.54
N VAL A 15 -51.33 23.67 -5.55
CA VAL A 15 -50.83 22.63 -6.47
C VAL A 15 -49.83 23.23 -7.48
N SER A 16 -50.00 24.48 -7.90
CA SER A 16 -49.06 25.17 -8.80
C SER A 16 -47.79 25.69 -8.12
N THR A 17 -47.74 25.74 -6.79
CA THR A 17 -46.53 26.04 -6.00
C THR A 17 -45.75 24.78 -5.60
N ILE A 18 -46.22 23.59 -5.93
CA ILE A 18 -45.39 22.37 -5.93
C ILE A 18 -44.58 22.40 -7.23
N SER A 19 -43.71 23.39 -7.36
CA SER A 19 -42.52 23.28 -8.19
C SER A 19 -41.85 21.98 -7.77
N GLY A 20 -41.66 21.05 -8.72
CA GLY A 20 -41.16 19.71 -8.42
C GLY A 20 -40.01 19.77 -7.42
N LEU A 21 -40.23 19.18 -6.24
CA LEU A 21 -39.15 18.71 -5.39
C LEU A 21 -38.47 17.61 -6.20
N TYR A 22 -37.60 18.00 -7.14
CA TYR A 22 -36.58 17.08 -7.61
C TYR A 22 -35.78 16.74 -6.36
N ALA A 23 -35.74 15.47 -5.98
CA ALA A 23 -34.75 15.01 -5.03
C ALA A 23 -33.41 15.56 -5.51
N GLN A 24 -32.82 16.46 -4.74
CA GLN A 24 -31.47 16.93 -5.03
C GLN A 24 -30.60 15.69 -5.05
N GLY A 25 -30.02 15.39 -6.21
CA GLY A 25 -29.11 14.25 -6.32
C GLY A 25 -27.94 14.45 -5.35
N ASP A 26 -27.42 13.34 -4.84
CA ASP A 26 -26.22 13.40 -4.01
C ASP A 26 -25.05 13.96 -4.84
N ILE A 27 -24.44 15.03 -4.33
CA ILE A 27 -23.24 15.65 -4.90
C ILE A 27 -22.10 15.48 -3.89
N MET A 28 -21.03 14.83 -4.34
CA MET A 28 -19.79 14.69 -3.58
C MET A 28 -18.73 15.64 -4.13
N MET A 29 -17.98 16.31 -3.24
CA MET A 29 -16.79 17.06 -3.58
C MET A 29 -15.57 16.45 -2.89
N GLN A 30 -14.46 16.29 -3.63
CA GLN A 30 -13.15 16.07 -3.03
C GLN A 30 -12.72 17.36 -2.32
N GLY A 31 -12.64 17.34 -1.00
CA GLY A 31 -12.38 18.51 -0.16
C GLY A 31 -10.91 18.92 -0.09
N TRP A 32 -10.04 18.37 -0.95
CA TRP A 32 -8.60 18.56 -0.87
C TRP A 32 -7.94 18.31 -2.24
N TYR A 33 -6.68 18.67 -2.38
CA TYR A 33 -5.88 18.47 -3.60
C TYR A 33 -4.42 18.20 -3.21
N TRP A 34 -3.60 17.61 -4.07
CA TRP A 34 -2.29 17.05 -3.69
C TRP A 34 -1.39 17.97 -2.86
N ASP A 35 -1.28 19.26 -3.23
CA ASP A 35 -0.43 20.26 -2.56
C ASP A 35 -1.23 21.18 -1.60
N TYR A 36 -2.27 20.65 -0.94
CA TYR A 36 -3.01 21.44 0.05
C TYR A 36 -2.09 21.88 1.20
N PRO A 37 -2.23 23.10 1.76
CA PRO A 37 -1.40 23.58 2.86
C PRO A 37 -1.46 22.66 4.09
N LYS A 38 -0.31 22.27 4.62
CA LYS A 38 -0.20 21.28 5.70
C LYS A 38 0.23 21.92 7.02
N THR A 39 0.05 21.19 8.12
CA THR A 39 0.47 21.64 9.45
C THR A 39 1.95 22.02 9.59
N PRO A 40 2.92 21.43 8.86
CA PRO A 40 4.29 21.92 8.84
C PRO A 40 4.45 23.37 8.32
N ASP A 41 3.51 23.86 7.51
CA ASP A 41 3.47 25.26 7.02
C ASP A 41 2.70 26.21 7.96
N ASN A 42 2.45 25.79 9.21
CA ASN A 42 1.54 26.47 10.13
C ASN A 42 0.11 26.66 9.55
N ALA A 43 -0.30 25.79 8.63
CA ALA A 43 -1.64 25.76 8.08
C ALA A 43 -2.52 24.68 8.76
N ASN A 44 -3.83 24.81 8.64
CA ASN A 44 -4.79 23.80 9.10
C ASN A 44 -5.86 23.61 8.02
N TRP A 45 -5.81 22.47 7.33
CA TRP A 45 -6.74 22.21 6.24
C TRP A 45 -8.12 21.79 6.75
N ALA A 46 -8.19 21.13 7.90
CA ALA A 46 -9.45 20.83 8.58
C ALA A 46 -10.22 22.12 8.92
N ASP A 47 -9.54 23.13 9.50
CA ASP A 47 -10.13 24.45 9.76
C ASP A 47 -10.56 25.17 8.47
N THR A 48 -9.75 25.06 7.42
CA THR A 48 -10.06 25.68 6.13
C THR A 48 -11.37 25.14 5.55
N LEU A 49 -11.57 23.82 5.61
CA LEU A 49 -12.83 23.18 5.21
C LEU A 49 -13.98 23.50 6.16
N LEU A 50 -13.72 23.60 7.47
CA LEU A 50 -14.72 23.95 8.47
C LEU A 50 -15.32 25.31 8.16
N LEU A 51 -14.48 26.31 7.88
CA LEU A 51 -14.89 27.67 7.52
C LEU A 51 -15.71 27.72 6.21
N LYS A 52 -15.66 26.67 5.40
CA LYS A 52 -16.40 26.54 4.13
C LYS A 52 -17.69 25.74 4.26
N ALA A 53 -17.95 25.08 5.39
CA ALA A 53 -19.10 24.18 5.54
C ALA A 53 -20.45 24.83 5.18
N THR A 54 -20.69 26.08 5.62
CA THR A 54 -21.91 26.82 5.26
C THR A 54 -22.02 27.08 3.76
N GLU A 55 -20.94 27.55 3.12
CA GLU A 55 -20.91 27.85 1.68
C GLU A 55 -21.11 26.57 0.86
N LEU A 56 -20.47 25.47 1.27
CA LEU A 56 -20.61 24.16 0.63
C LEU A 56 -22.05 23.63 0.73
N GLY A 57 -22.68 23.77 1.90
CA GLY A 57 -24.07 23.34 2.10
C GLY A 57 -25.05 24.16 1.27
N GLN A 58 -24.84 25.48 1.19
CA GLN A 58 -25.64 26.37 0.35
C GLN A 58 -25.44 26.11 -1.16
N ALA A 59 -24.24 25.69 -1.57
CA ALA A 59 -23.96 25.25 -2.93
C ALA A 59 -24.59 23.89 -3.27
N GLY A 60 -25.08 23.16 -2.27
CA GLY A 60 -25.80 21.90 -2.45
C GLY A 60 -24.93 20.65 -2.43
N PHE A 61 -23.70 20.73 -1.92
CA PHE A 61 -22.91 19.53 -1.64
C PHE A 61 -23.56 18.73 -0.52
N THR A 62 -23.56 17.41 -0.67
CA THR A 62 -24.13 16.46 0.30
C THR A 62 -23.06 15.56 0.91
N PHE A 63 -21.90 15.44 0.24
CA PHE A 63 -20.76 14.67 0.70
C PHE A 63 -19.45 15.44 0.49
N ILE A 64 -18.53 15.34 1.45
CA ILE A 64 -17.15 15.83 1.30
C ILE A 64 -16.19 14.68 1.54
N TRP A 65 -15.40 14.34 0.53
CA TRP A 65 -14.30 13.39 0.63
C TRP A 65 -13.07 14.07 1.22
N LEU A 66 -12.69 13.62 2.41
CA LEU A 66 -11.53 14.08 3.17
C LEU A 66 -10.27 13.32 2.73
N PRO A 67 -9.05 13.88 2.89
CA PRO A 67 -7.83 13.10 2.68
C PRO A 67 -7.74 11.95 3.71
N PRO A 68 -6.85 10.96 3.51
CA PRO A 68 -6.56 9.97 4.54
C PRO A 68 -6.17 10.66 5.86
N LEU A 69 -6.88 10.29 6.93
CA LEU A 69 -6.78 10.97 8.23
C LEU A 69 -5.75 10.34 9.16
N SER A 70 -5.34 9.10 8.87
CA SER A 70 -4.37 8.36 9.69
C SER A 70 -2.99 9.00 9.68
N ARG A 71 -2.25 8.85 10.78
CA ARG A 71 -0.83 9.18 10.85
C ARG A 71 -0.08 8.47 9.73
N ALA A 72 0.61 9.25 8.92
CA ALA A 72 1.46 8.78 7.83
C ALA A 72 2.87 8.37 8.28
N ALA A 73 3.53 7.54 7.48
CA ALA A 73 4.92 7.15 7.69
C ALA A 73 5.93 8.24 7.32
N SER A 74 5.69 8.92 6.20
CA SER A 74 6.61 9.86 5.54
C SER A 74 6.56 11.28 6.08
N SER A 75 6.20 11.46 7.36
CA SER A 75 6.00 12.73 8.09
C SER A 75 4.66 13.42 7.86
N ASN A 76 4.46 14.55 8.55
CA ASN A 76 3.29 15.43 8.41
C ASN A 76 3.19 16.13 7.05
N TRP A 77 4.20 15.99 6.18
CA TRP A 77 4.11 16.41 4.77
C TRP A 77 3.36 15.41 3.89
N SER A 78 3.11 14.19 4.38
CA SER A 78 2.39 13.20 3.58
C SER A 78 0.94 13.61 3.29
N ASN A 79 0.39 13.09 2.20
CA ASN A 79 -1.04 13.08 1.90
C ASN A 79 -1.79 11.94 2.61
N GLY A 80 -1.09 11.05 3.31
CA GLY A 80 -1.67 10.00 4.15
C GLY A 80 -1.90 8.66 3.45
N TYR A 81 -1.47 8.52 2.20
CA TYR A 81 -1.55 7.25 1.46
C TYR A 81 -0.53 6.20 1.92
N ASP A 82 0.34 6.53 2.86
CA ASP A 82 1.31 5.64 3.51
C ASP A 82 0.95 5.49 5.01
N PRO A 83 -0.21 4.89 5.33
CA PRO A 83 -0.73 4.87 6.68
C PRO A 83 0.20 4.09 7.61
N LYS A 84 0.45 4.66 8.79
CA LYS A 84 1.36 4.10 9.81
C LYS A 84 0.64 3.72 11.09
N ASP A 85 -0.06 4.67 11.71
CA ASP A 85 -0.94 4.40 12.85
C ASP A 85 -2.38 4.69 12.44
N LEU A 86 -3.12 3.63 12.13
CA LEU A 86 -4.50 3.69 11.61
C LEU A 86 -5.45 4.43 12.54
N PHE A 87 -5.17 4.44 13.84
CA PHE A 87 -6.04 5.02 14.85
C PHE A 87 -5.51 6.33 15.42
N ASP A 88 -4.41 6.90 14.90
CA ASP A 88 -3.91 8.22 15.29
C ASP A 88 -4.27 9.28 14.24
N TYR A 89 -5.30 10.08 14.54
CA TYR A 89 -5.71 11.23 13.69
C TYR A 89 -5.12 12.56 14.20
N GLY A 90 -4.02 12.51 14.95
CA GLY A 90 -3.35 13.70 15.49
C GLY A 90 -3.51 13.87 17.00
N GLU A 91 -3.66 12.79 17.77
CA GLU A 91 -3.99 12.84 19.20
C GLU A 91 -3.04 12.05 20.13
N PHE A 92 -2.17 11.20 19.60
CA PHE A 92 -1.33 10.31 20.44
C PHE A 92 0.10 10.83 20.69
N GLY A 93 0.24 12.13 20.97
CA GLY A 93 1.51 12.74 21.40
C GLY A 93 2.55 12.98 20.29
N GLN A 94 2.22 12.66 19.04
CA GLN A 94 3.04 12.94 17.85
C GLN A 94 2.66 14.25 17.14
N GLY A 95 1.80 15.07 17.77
CA GLY A 95 1.29 16.33 17.22
C GLY A 95 0.18 16.14 16.19
N ALA A 96 -0.20 17.21 15.49
CA ALA A 96 -1.18 17.16 14.41
C ALA A 96 -0.71 16.28 13.24
N THR A 97 -1.63 15.73 12.45
CA THR A 97 -1.31 15.16 11.12
C THR A 97 -1.07 16.28 10.11
N GLY A 98 -0.79 15.97 8.84
CA GLY A 98 -0.73 16.98 7.79
C GLY A 98 -2.05 17.72 7.57
N PHE A 99 -3.19 17.11 7.93
CA PHE A 99 -4.53 17.68 7.76
C PHE A 99 -4.96 18.57 8.94
N GLY A 100 -4.65 18.15 10.17
CA GLY A 100 -5.06 18.82 11.41
C GLY A 100 -4.85 17.91 12.63
N THR A 101 -5.24 18.39 13.81
CA THR A 101 -5.36 17.57 15.02
C THR A 101 -6.66 16.77 15.00
N ARG A 102 -6.79 15.81 15.92
CA ARG A 102 -8.05 15.08 16.08
C ARG A 102 -9.24 16.01 16.38
N GLN A 103 -9.03 17.01 17.22
CA GLN A 103 -10.08 17.97 17.56
C GLN A 103 -10.55 18.75 16.33
N ASP A 104 -9.63 19.18 15.47
CA ASP A 104 -9.97 19.91 14.24
C ASP A 104 -10.80 19.04 13.27
N VAL A 105 -10.52 17.73 13.22
CA VAL A 105 -11.32 16.77 12.45
C VAL A 105 -12.72 16.64 13.01
N ASP A 106 -12.87 16.50 14.34
CA ASP A 106 -14.17 16.38 15.00
C ASP A 106 -15.01 17.67 14.82
N ASP A 107 -14.37 18.84 14.91
CA ASP A 107 -15.00 20.15 14.70
C ASP A 107 -15.45 20.32 13.24
N LEU A 108 -14.62 19.93 12.28
CA LEU A 108 -14.98 19.92 10.86
C LEU A 108 -16.19 19.01 10.61
N ILE A 109 -16.18 17.76 11.09
CA ILE A 109 -17.27 16.81 10.86
C ILE A 109 -18.57 17.33 11.49
N SER A 110 -18.49 17.95 12.67
CA SER A 110 -19.62 18.60 13.31
C SER A 110 -20.18 19.76 12.46
N ALA A 111 -19.31 20.59 11.90
CA ALA A 111 -19.70 21.70 11.03
C ALA A 111 -20.34 21.21 9.70
N LEU A 112 -19.77 20.18 9.08
CA LEU A 112 -20.34 19.54 7.88
C LEU A 112 -21.73 18.96 8.18
N SER A 113 -21.86 18.21 9.28
CA SER A 113 -23.14 17.61 9.68
C SER A 113 -24.21 18.67 9.96
N ALA A 114 -23.86 19.81 10.55
CA ALA A 114 -24.80 20.92 10.79
C ALA A 114 -25.37 21.51 9.49
N HIS A 115 -24.69 21.29 8.36
CA HIS A 115 -25.12 21.69 7.02
C HIS A 115 -25.62 20.52 6.17
N ASN A 116 -25.98 19.38 6.77
CA ASN A 116 -26.42 18.15 6.10
C ASN A 116 -25.39 17.59 5.11
N ILE A 117 -24.10 17.85 5.35
CA ILE A 117 -22.99 17.31 4.58
C ILE A 117 -22.40 16.13 5.35
N LYS A 118 -22.24 15.01 4.66
CA LYS A 118 -21.64 13.78 5.21
C LYS A 118 -20.16 13.71 4.85
N ALA A 119 -19.31 13.46 5.85
CA ALA A 119 -17.89 13.21 5.61
C ALA A 119 -17.68 11.80 5.03
N VAL A 120 -16.86 11.73 3.98
CA VAL A 120 -16.42 10.49 3.32
C VAL A 120 -14.94 10.30 3.65
N ALA A 121 -14.61 9.21 4.34
CA ALA A 121 -13.23 8.90 4.70
C ALA A 121 -12.51 8.26 3.51
N ASP A 122 -11.27 8.67 3.30
CA ASP A 122 -10.33 7.97 2.44
C ASP A 122 -9.64 6.85 3.23
N LEU A 123 -9.85 5.59 2.81
CA LEU A 123 -9.39 4.41 3.54
C LEU A 123 -8.48 3.56 2.65
N VAL A 124 -7.24 3.42 3.11
CA VAL A 124 -6.17 2.68 2.43
C VAL A 124 -6.12 1.25 2.96
N TYR A 125 -6.75 0.33 2.23
CA TYR A 125 -6.83 -1.09 2.58
C TYR A 125 -5.80 -1.97 1.86
N ASN A 126 -4.97 -1.37 1.00
CA ASN A 126 -3.98 -2.12 0.25
C ASN A 126 -2.74 -2.46 1.10
N HIS A 127 -2.23 -1.48 1.84
CA HIS A 127 -0.90 -1.57 2.44
C HIS A 127 -0.77 -0.72 3.72
N ARG A 128 0.37 -0.89 4.38
CA ARG A 128 0.80 -0.08 5.53
C ARG A 128 2.27 0.24 5.42
N ASP A 129 2.70 1.36 6.01
CA ASP A 129 4.11 1.73 6.06
C ASP A 129 4.56 2.26 7.43
N GLY A 130 5.89 2.34 7.63
CA GLY A 130 6.50 2.88 8.83
C GLY A 130 6.52 1.93 10.02
N GLY A 131 6.39 0.62 9.78
CA GLY A 131 6.63 -0.43 10.78
C GLY A 131 8.10 -0.54 11.16
N SER A 132 8.38 -1.31 12.20
CA SER A 132 9.75 -1.64 12.61
C SER A 132 10.17 -3.01 12.06
N ILE A 133 11.46 -3.27 12.11
CA ILE A 133 12.05 -4.54 11.69
C ILE A 133 11.56 -5.70 12.56
N GLU A 134 11.25 -6.81 11.92
CA GLU A 134 11.03 -8.11 12.54
C GLU A 134 11.43 -9.25 11.60
N ASP A 135 11.64 -10.45 12.16
CA ASP A 135 11.87 -11.66 11.39
C ASP A 135 10.59 -12.10 10.67
N ASN A 136 10.70 -12.34 9.37
CA ASN A 136 9.60 -12.74 8.51
C ASN A 136 9.88 -14.12 7.90
N GLN A 137 9.40 -15.15 8.58
CA GLN A 137 9.55 -16.52 8.12
C GLN A 137 8.72 -16.81 6.86
N GLY A 138 7.59 -16.12 6.68
CA GLY A 138 6.78 -16.21 5.47
C GLY A 138 7.56 -15.75 4.24
N LEU A 139 8.30 -14.65 4.35
CA LEU A 139 9.18 -14.14 3.30
C LEU A 139 10.34 -15.07 3.01
N LYS A 140 11.02 -15.60 4.04
CA LYS A 140 12.07 -16.63 3.85
C LYS A 140 11.51 -17.80 3.05
N ASN A 141 10.37 -18.34 3.48
CA ASN A 141 9.73 -19.45 2.79
C ASN A 141 9.31 -19.08 1.36
N TYR A 142 8.84 -17.85 1.13
CA TYR A 142 8.48 -17.36 -0.19
C TYR A 142 9.67 -17.35 -1.15
N ILE A 143 10.77 -16.72 -0.75
CA ILE A 143 11.96 -16.57 -1.59
C ILE A 143 12.68 -17.92 -1.77
N VAL A 144 12.77 -18.74 -0.72
CA VAL A 144 13.53 -20.00 -0.77
C VAL A 144 12.70 -21.12 -1.42
N ASN A 145 11.46 -21.33 -0.95
CA ASN A 145 10.67 -22.54 -1.25
C ASN A 145 9.47 -22.30 -2.17
N PHE A 146 8.75 -21.17 -2.02
CA PHE A 146 7.44 -20.94 -2.65
C PHE A 146 7.49 -20.02 -3.88
N PHE A 147 8.68 -19.70 -4.40
CA PHE A 147 8.74 -19.20 -5.76
C PHE A 147 8.28 -20.35 -6.67
N ASP A 148 7.00 -20.28 -7.06
CA ASP A 148 6.24 -21.34 -7.69
C ASP A 148 7.07 -22.01 -8.80
N ALA A 149 7.02 -23.34 -8.89
CA ALA A 149 7.62 -24.07 -10.01
C ALA A 149 7.09 -23.53 -11.36
N ASP A 150 5.86 -23.02 -11.39
CA ASP A 150 5.22 -22.39 -12.55
C ASP A 150 5.78 -20.98 -12.87
N LYS A 151 6.52 -20.35 -11.96
CA LYS A 151 7.21 -19.06 -12.18
C LYS A 151 8.67 -19.23 -12.60
N ILE A 152 9.25 -20.42 -12.50
CA ILE A 152 10.63 -20.66 -12.95
C ILE A 152 10.69 -20.59 -14.47
N ASN A 153 11.52 -19.69 -14.98
CA ASN A 153 11.74 -19.43 -16.39
C ASN A 153 10.42 -19.21 -17.16
N THR A 154 9.50 -18.43 -16.59
CA THR A 154 8.26 -18.02 -17.28
C THR A 154 8.08 -16.50 -17.30
N TYR A 155 7.31 -16.01 -18.28
CA TYR A 155 6.96 -14.59 -18.35
C TYR A 155 6.11 -14.11 -17.16
N GLN A 156 5.54 -15.02 -16.38
CA GLN A 156 4.75 -14.73 -15.18
C GLN A 156 5.62 -14.49 -13.94
N ALA A 157 6.92 -14.77 -13.99
CA ALA A 157 7.85 -14.49 -12.90
C ALA A 157 7.84 -13.00 -12.55
N ASN A 158 7.76 -12.65 -11.27
CA ASN A 158 7.78 -11.26 -10.83
C ASN A 158 8.95 -11.05 -9.86
N PRO A 159 9.66 -9.91 -9.97
CA PRO A 159 10.77 -9.58 -9.09
C PRO A 159 10.27 -9.26 -7.69
N PHE A 160 11.13 -9.43 -6.69
CA PHE A 160 10.81 -9.13 -5.29
C PHE A 160 11.10 -7.65 -4.98
N PRO A 161 10.32 -7.00 -4.10
CA PRO A 161 10.60 -5.65 -3.62
C PRO A 161 11.72 -5.67 -2.57
N TYR A 162 12.96 -5.81 -3.04
CA TYR A 162 14.12 -5.92 -2.14
C TYR A 162 14.41 -4.64 -1.35
N ASP A 163 13.89 -3.49 -1.80
CA ASP A 163 13.95 -2.21 -1.09
C ASP A 163 13.12 -2.15 0.21
N ARG A 164 12.40 -3.24 0.54
CA ARG A 164 11.51 -3.35 1.70
C ARG A 164 11.84 -4.53 2.60
N MET A 165 12.99 -5.16 2.39
CA MET A 165 13.45 -6.26 3.22
C MET A 165 14.95 -6.19 3.42
N ARG A 166 15.45 -6.95 4.39
CA ARG A 166 16.87 -7.27 4.47
C ARG A 166 17.07 -8.74 4.79
N VAL A 167 18.19 -9.28 4.33
CA VAL A 167 18.63 -10.64 4.62
C VAL A 167 19.68 -10.58 5.72
N VAL A 168 19.70 -11.58 6.59
CA VAL A 168 20.55 -11.58 7.78
C VAL A 168 21.28 -12.91 7.91
N LEU A 169 22.61 -12.84 7.97
CA LEU A 169 23.49 -13.95 8.36
C LEU A 169 23.95 -13.70 9.80
N PRO A 170 23.50 -14.49 10.79
CA PRO A 170 23.85 -14.24 12.18
C PRO A 170 25.34 -14.46 12.44
N LEU A 171 25.97 -13.65 13.29
CA LEU A 171 27.39 -13.76 13.66
C LEU A 171 27.55 -13.83 15.19
N GLY A 172 28.56 -14.56 15.64
CA GLY A 172 28.89 -14.71 17.05
C GLY A 172 27.76 -15.30 17.89
N GLY A 173 27.82 -15.10 19.19
CA GLY A 173 26.79 -15.54 20.12
C GLY A 173 26.47 -17.03 19.98
N THR A 174 25.20 -17.32 19.64
CA THR A 174 24.71 -18.70 19.49
C THR A 174 24.79 -19.23 18.05
N SER A 175 25.06 -18.39 17.03
CA SER A 175 25.23 -18.88 15.66
C SER A 175 26.54 -19.63 15.47
N GLY A 176 27.58 -19.25 16.23
CA GLY A 176 28.90 -19.86 16.12
C GLY A 176 29.71 -19.40 14.90
N HIS A 177 29.10 -18.68 13.95
CA HIS A 177 29.79 -18.06 12.83
C HIS A 177 30.69 -16.91 13.31
N GLY A 178 31.87 -16.74 12.69
CA GLY A 178 32.87 -15.79 13.18
C GLY A 178 33.77 -15.22 12.08
N ALA A 179 35.01 -14.87 12.43
CA ALA A 179 35.99 -14.39 11.47
C ALA A 179 36.32 -15.48 10.43
N GLY A 180 36.54 -15.07 9.18
CA GLY A 180 36.81 -15.98 8.09
C GLY A 180 36.39 -15.43 6.73
N ASP A 181 36.62 -16.23 5.69
CA ASP A 181 36.20 -15.92 4.33
C ASP A 181 34.81 -16.52 4.07
N TYR A 182 33.90 -15.70 3.57
CA TYR A 182 32.54 -16.07 3.16
C TYR A 182 32.37 -15.76 1.68
N TYR A 183 31.83 -16.71 0.92
CA TYR A 183 31.60 -16.56 -0.52
C TYR A 183 30.09 -16.58 -0.79
N PHE A 184 29.53 -15.39 -1.01
CA PHE A 184 28.13 -15.17 -1.31
C PHE A 184 27.88 -15.36 -2.79
N LYS A 185 26.96 -16.26 -3.14
CA LYS A 185 26.58 -16.56 -4.53
C LYS A 185 25.19 -16.01 -4.78
N LEU A 186 25.08 -15.04 -5.68
CA LEU A 186 23.83 -14.40 -6.05
C LEU A 186 23.37 -14.94 -7.40
N ARG A 187 22.04 -15.05 -7.59
CA ARG A 187 21.45 -15.54 -8.86
C ARG A 187 20.04 -15.01 -9.05
N SER A 188 19.58 -14.92 -10.30
CA SER A 188 18.15 -14.74 -10.61
C SER A 188 17.32 -15.93 -10.08
N LYS A 189 16.34 -15.67 -9.22
CA LYS A 189 15.48 -16.70 -8.64
C LYS A 189 14.63 -17.39 -9.69
N SER A 190 14.02 -16.61 -10.58
CA SER A 190 13.22 -17.16 -11.66
C SER A 190 14.07 -17.78 -12.77
N GLN A 191 15.32 -17.33 -12.95
CA GLN A 191 16.18 -17.66 -14.08
C GLN A 191 15.56 -17.32 -15.45
N HIS A 192 14.57 -16.42 -15.46
CA HIS A 192 13.98 -15.96 -16.70
C HIS A 192 14.82 -14.82 -17.29
N SER A 193 15.13 -14.91 -18.58
CA SER A 193 16.03 -13.99 -19.27
C SER A 193 15.59 -12.52 -19.26
N LYS A 194 14.33 -12.24 -18.95
CA LYS A 194 13.81 -10.86 -18.81
C LYS A 194 14.44 -10.08 -17.66
N PHE A 195 14.99 -10.77 -16.66
CA PHE A 195 15.67 -10.16 -15.51
C PHE A 195 17.18 -10.10 -15.67
N TYR A 196 17.74 -10.79 -16.67
CA TYR A 196 19.17 -10.75 -16.91
C TYR A 196 19.60 -9.33 -17.29
N ASN A 197 20.78 -8.94 -16.81
CA ASN A 197 21.33 -7.60 -16.88
C ASN A 197 20.55 -6.53 -16.10
N TRP A 198 19.55 -6.88 -15.29
CA TRP A 198 18.95 -5.91 -14.37
C TRP A 198 20.01 -5.43 -13.39
N GLU A 199 20.12 -4.12 -13.23
CA GLU A 199 21.10 -3.52 -12.33
C GLU A 199 20.68 -3.72 -10.87
N TYR A 200 21.62 -4.12 -10.03
CA TYR A 200 21.46 -4.17 -8.59
C TYR A 200 22.59 -3.42 -7.87
N GLN A 201 22.29 -3.03 -6.65
CA GLN A 201 23.23 -2.48 -5.68
C GLN A 201 23.21 -3.39 -4.45
N LEU A 202 24.35 -4.00 -4.14
CA LEU A 202 24.56 -4.78 -2.94
C LEU A 202 25.15 -3.90 -1.84
N TYR A 203 24.61 -4.02 -0.63
CA TYR A 203 25.14 -3.39 0.57
C TYR A 203 25.17 -4.39 1.73
N MET A 204 26.31 -4.51 2.39
CA MET A 204 26.49 -5.37 3.56
C MET A 204 27.08 -4.60 4.72
N TRP A 205 26.59 -4.81 5.94
CA TRP A 205 27.10 -4.15 7.15
C TRP A 205 26.91 -5.04 8.38
N THR A 206 27.50 -4.64 9.51
CA THR A 206 27.32 -5.26 10.83
C THR A 206 26.97 -4.19 11.86
N ASP A 207 26.68 -4.58 13.11
CA ASP A 207 26.47 -3.60 14.18
C ASP A 207 27.74 -2.77 14.51
N LYS A 208 28.94 -3.30 14.18
CA LYS A 208 30.22 -2.58 14.35
C LYS A 208 30.63 -1.75 13.14
N VAL A 209 30.36 -2.23 11.93
CA VAL A 209 30.86 -1.62 10.69
C VAL A 209 29.68 -1.22 9.81
N GLY A 210 29.29 0.05 9.93
CA GLY A 210 28.29 0.70 9.07
C GLY A 210 28.92 1.43 7.86
N TRP A 211 28.19 2.39 7.32
CA TRP A 211 28.59 3.15 6.12
C TRP A 211 30.00 3.75 6.21
N GLN A 212 30.85 3.45 5.22
CA GLN A 212 32.26 3.85 5.19
C GLN A 212 32.52 5.15 4.41
N ASN A 213 31.47 5.82 3.90
CA ASN A 213 31.61 7.03 3.08
C ASN A 213 32.55 6.85 1.86
N GLN A 214 32.42 5.71 1.18
CA GLN A 214 33.22 5.37 0.00
C GLN A 214 32.34 5.23 -1.24
N SER A 215 32.86 5.63 -2.39
CA SER A 215 32.18 5.42 -3.67
C SER A 215 31.94 3.94 -3.94
N ALA A 216 30.82 3.64 -4.59
CA ALA A 216 30.47 2.27 -4.95
C ALA A 216 31.55 1.60 -5.83
N ILE A 217 31.70 0.29 -5.70
CA ILE A 217 32.56 -0.54 -6.55
C ILE A 217 31.71 -1.09 -7.69
N LEU A 218 32.27 -1.11 -8.91
CA LEU A 218 31.66 -1.85 -10.01
C LEU A 218 32.16 -3.30 -9.96
N GLU A 219 31.26 -4.26 -10.11
CA GLU A 219 31.66 -5.65 -10.30
C GLU A 219 32.42 -5.84 -11.63
N SER A 220 33.11 -6.96 -11.75
CA SER A 220 33.80 -7.36 -12.98
C SER A 220 33.33 -8.75 -13.41
N GLU A 221 32.79 -8.86 -14.62
CA GLU A 221 32.37 -10.13 -15.23
C GLU A 221 33.49 -10.82 -16.04
N PRO A 222 33.53 -12.18 -16.11
CA PRO A 222 32.65 -13.12 -15.42
C PRO A 222 33.10 -13.39 -13.97
N ASN A 223 32.15 -13.52 -13.05
CA ASN A 223 32.43 -13.58 -11.61
C ASN A 223 31.75 -14.74 -10.85
N GLY A 224 31.27 -15.78 -11.52
CA GLY A 224 30.53 -16.89 -10.90
C GLY A 224 31.37 -17.83 -10.04
N GLY A 225 32.65 -17.50 -9.84
CA GLY A 225 33.47 -18.15 -8.84
C GLY A 225 33.81 -19.60 -9.15
N SER A 226 34.17 -20.33 -8.11
CA SER A 226 34.73 -21.68 -8.24
C SER A 226 33.75 -22.67 -8.89
N ASN A 227 32.44 -22.55 -8.65
CA ASN A 227 31.42 -23.39 -9.26
C ASN A 227 31.31 -23.23 -10.79
N CYS A 228 31.75 -22.07 -11.30
CA CYS A 228 31.71 -21.72 -12.71
C CYS A 228 33.09 -21.77 -13.38
N ASN A 229 34.15 -22.15 -12.65
CA ASN A 229 35.55 -21.97 -13.07
C ASN A 229 35.87 -20.51 -13.44
N GLN A 230 35.30 -19.55 -12.74
CA GLN A 230 35.46 -18.11 -12.93
C GLN A 230 36.10 -17.48 -11.69
N THR A 231 36.50 -16.21 -11.80
CA THR A 231 36.93 -15.41 -10.64
C THR A 231 35.74 -15.01 -9.77
N PHE A 232 35.99 -14.40 -8.62
CA PHE A 232 34.97 -13.76 -7.77
C PHE A 232 35.28 -12.27 -7.60
N ASN A 233 34.27 -11.47 -7.24
CA ASN A 233 34.45 -10.09 -6.82
C ASN A 233 34.63 -9.98 -5.30
N THR A 234 35.23 -8.90 -4.79
CA THR A 234 35.44 -8.70 -3.33
C THR A 234 34.44 -7.69 -2.77
N ILE A 235 33.74 -8.05 -1.68
CA ILE A 235 32.89 -7.16 -0.88
C ILE A 235 33.69 -6.58 0.30
N TYR A 236 33.36 -5.33 0.63
CA TYR A 236 33.79 -4.68 1.86
C TYR A 236 32.54 -4.23 2.64
N LEU A 237 32.52 -4.47 3.96
CA LEU A 237 31.45 -3.98 4.82
C LEU A 237 31.32 -2.46 4.72
N GLY A 238 30.08 -1.97 4.72
CA GLY A 238 29.76 -0.56 4.70
C GLY A 238 30.06 0.14 3.37
N ARG A 239 30.20 -0.61 2.27
CA ARG A 239 30.43 -0.07 0.92
C ARG A 239 29.52 -0.73 -0.10
N HIS A 240 28.97 0.07 -1.00
CA HIS A 240 28.11 -0.43 -2.09
C HIS A 240 28.92 -1.13 -3.18
N ILE A 241 28.35 -2.21 -3.73
CA ILE A 241 28.74 -2.81 -5.00
C ILE A 241 27.60 -2.65 -5.99
N LEU A 242 27.93 -2.28 -7.22
CA LEU A 242 27.01 -2.18 -8.34
C LEU A 242 27.30 -3.33 -9.29
N GLY A 243 26.24 -4.05 -9.63
CA GLY A 243 26.30 -5.18 -10.54
C GLY A 243 25.04 -5.31 -11.38
N ASN A 244 25.02 -6.34 -12.20
CA ASN A 244 24.00 -6.71 -13.14
C ASN A 244 23.72 -8.20 -12.96
N ILE A 245 22.45 -8.58 -12.85
CA ILE A 245 22.08 -10.00 -12.75
C ILE A 245 22.71 -10.76 -13.91
N ASP A 246 23.57 -11.72 -13.58
CA ASP A 246 24.35 -12.47 -14.57
C ASP A 246 23.45 -13.13 -15.64
N ALA A 247 23.89 -12.99 -16.90
CA ALA A 247 23.23 -13.48 -18.10
C ALA A 247 23.99 -14.64 -18.75
N ASP A 248 25.11 -15.05 -18.16
CA ASP A 248 25.99 -16.08 -18.68
C ASP A 248 25.44 -17.51 -18.46
N VAL A 249 26.22 -18.51 -18.85
CA VAL A 249 25.79 -19.93 -18.75
C VAL A 249 25.71 -20.41 -17.30
N CYS A 250 26.54 -19.84 -16.41
CA CYS A 250 26.50 -20.15 -15.00
C CYS A 250 25.40 -19.39 -14.25
N GLY A 251 25.20 -18.11 -14.61
CA GLY A 251 24.16 -17.23 -14.08
C GLY A 251 24.33 -16.99 -12.58
N ILE A 252 25.57 -16.87 -12.11
CA ILE A 252 25.91 -16.71 -10.70
C ILE A 252 26.89 -15.56 -10.58
N ASP A 253 26.63 -14.64 -9.65
CA ASP A 253 27.62 -13.69 -9.18
C ASP A 253 28.21 -14.16 -7.85
N GLU A 254 29.51 -14.51 -7.80
CA GLU A 254 30.20 -14.88 -6.56
C GLU A 254 31.00 -13.69 -6.00
N PHE A 255 30.74 -13.39 -4.73
CA PHE A 255 31.42 -12.36 -3.99
C PHE A 255 32.06 -12.88 -2.71
N LYS A 256 33.34 -12.56 -2.52
CA LYS A 256 34.08 -12.86 -1.29
C LYS A 256 33.99 -11.70 -0.30
N LEU A 257 33.55 -12.00 0.92
CA LEU A 257 33.67 -11.13 2.09
C LEU A 257 34.64 -11.76 3.10
N THR A 258 35.65 -11.01 3.51
CA THR A 258 36.56 -11.42 4.59
C THR A 258 36.17 -10.72 5.88
N LEU A 259 35.80 -11.47 6.91
CA LEU A 259 35.49 -10.96 8.25
C LEU A 259 36.65 -11.18 9.22
N THR A 260 36.94 -10.19 10.04
CA THR A 260 37.87 -10.25 11.18
C THR A 260 37.12 -10.08 12.50
N GLU A 261 37.75 -10.40 13.62
CA GLU A 261 37.15 -10.22 14.97
C GLU A 261 36.79 -8.75 15.29
N ASN A 262 37.36 -7.79 14.55
CA ASN A 262 37.04 -6.38 14.73
C ASN A 262 35.76 -5.96 14.00
N ASP A 263 35.28 -6.76 13.06
CA ASP A 263 34.17 -6.38 12.18
C ASP A 263 32.80 -6.66 12.79
N PHE A 264 32.71 -7.43 13.88
CA PHE A 264 31.44 -7.79 14.52
C PHE A 264 31.57 -7.98 16.04
N ASN A 265 30.45 -8.02 16.75
CA ASN A 265 30.38 -8.32 18.17
C ASN A 265 30.35 -9.83 18.41
N ALA A 266 31.40 -10.39 19.01
CA ALA A 266 31.50 -11.83 19.24
C ALA A 266 30.39 -12.42 20.15
N SER A 267 29.74 -11.60 20.98
CA SER A 267 28.61 -12.01 21.82
C SER A 267 27.28 -12.17 21.06
N GLY A 268 27.21 -11.67 19.83
CA GLY A 268 26.01 -11.66 18.98
C GLY A 268 25.98 -10.40 18.11
N ASP A 269 25.93 -10.61 16.80
CA ASP A 269 25.87 -9.61 15.73
C ASP A 269 25.26 -10.29 14.48
N ALA A 270 25.30 -9.64 13.32
CA ALA A 270 25.00 -10.24 12.04
C ALA A 270 25.67 -9.51 10.88
N VAL A 271 25.85 -10.19 9.75
CA VAL A 271 25.93 -9.50 8.47
C VAL A 271 24.51 -9.22 8.01
N TYR A 272 24.14 -7.96 7.95
CA TYR A 272 22.92 -7.49 7.32
C TYR A 272 23.19 -7.22 5.85
N ILE A 273 22.27 -7.64 4.98
CA ILE A 273 22.42 -7.64 3.54
C ILE A 273 21.19 -7.00 2.92
N GLU A 274 21.39 -5.98 2.11
CA GLU A 274 20.36 -5.33 1.31
C GLU A 274 20.72 -5.38 -0.17
N PHE A 275 19.71 -5.62 -0.99
CA PHE A 275 19.77 -5.46 -2.44
C PHE A 275 18.84 -4.31 -2.79
N ASN A 276 19.29 -3.35 -3.58
CA ASN A 276 18.41 -2.32 -4.14
C ASN A 276 18.58 -2.34 -5.65
N GLY A 277 17.50 -2.33 -6.42
CA GLY A 277 17.65 -2.09 -7.85
C GLY A 277 18.07 -0.64 -8.06
N ARG A 278 18.99 -0.41 -9.01
CA ARG A 278 19.47 0.96 -9.29
C ARG A 278 18.44 1.78 -10.06
N SER A 279 17.61 1.10 -10.84
CA SER A 279 16.54 1.67 -11.67
C SER A 279 15.13 1.34 -11.17
N SER A 280 14.99 0.45 -10.17
CA SER A 280 13.70 0.12 -9.54
C SER A 280 13.90 -0.42 -8.12
N GLY A 281 12.88 -0.40 -7.27
CA GLY A 281 12.91 -1.08 -5.96
C GLY A 281 12.88 -2.62 -6.05
N TYR A 282 12.77 -3.17 -7.25
CA TYR A 282 12.53 -4.59 -7.48
C TYR A 282 13.75 -5.31 -8.06
N SER A 283 13.95 -6.56 -7.64
CA SER A 283 14.97 -7.44 -8.21
C SER A 283 14.54 -8.90 -8.14
N ASP A 284 14.90 -9.69 -9.15
CA ASP A 284 14.74 -11.16 -9.12
C ASP A 284 15.97 -11.84 -8.49
N LEU A 285 16.95 -11.07 -8.00
CA LEU A 285 18.20 -11.59 -7.43
C LEU A 285 17.99 -12.16 -6.03
N TYR A 286 18.50 -13.36 -5.73
CA TYR A 286 18.51 -13.92 -4.38
C TYR A 286 19.87 -14.55 -4.05
N ILE A 287 20.12 -14.78 -2.76
CA ILE A 287 21.32 -15.51 -2.31
C ILE A 287 21.08 -17.01 -2.52
N HIS A 288 21.77 -17.56 -3.50
CA HIS A 288 21.70 -18.97 -3.88
C HIS A 288 22.56 -19.88 -2.98
N GLY A 289 23.68 -19.36 -2.47
CA GLY A 289 24.61 -20.12 -1.62
C GLY A 289 25.55 -19.21 -0.84
N ILE A 290 26.05 -19.69 0.30
CA ILE A 290 27.06 -19.01 1.12
C ILE A 290 28.08 -20.05 1.58
N TRP A 291 29.25 -20.09 0.94
CA TRP A 291 30.32 -20.97 1.40
C TRP A 291 31.13 -20.31 2.52
N SER A 292 31.13 -20.92 3.71
CA SER A 292 32.01 -20.54 4.83
C SER A 292 33.31 -21.32 4.76
N ALA A 293 34.43 -20.63 4.54
CA ALA A 293 35.74 -21.28 4.51
C ALA A 293 36.18 -21.80 5.88
N ALA A 294 35.74 -21.17 6.97
CA ALA A 294 36.06 -21.63 8.32
C ALA A 294 35.36 -22.96 8.64
N GLU A 295 34.13 -23.13 8.16
CA GLU A 295 33.29 -24.30 8.45
C GLU A 295 33.35 -25.38 7.36
N GLN A 296 33.88 -25.04 6.18
CA GLN A 296 33.92 -25.93 5.02
C GLN A 296 32.51 -26.43 4.64
N ALA A 297 31.53 -25.54 4.70
CA ALA A 297 30.13 -25.83 4.45
C ALA A 297 29.42 -24.68 3.73
N ASP A 298 28.35 -25.02 3.02
CA ASP A 298 27.35 -24.04 2.57
C ASP A 298 26.37 -23.79 3.72
N ILE A 299 26.24 -22.54 4.14
CA ILE A 299 25.46 -22.10 5.30
C ILE A 299 24.27 -21.23 4.89
N VAL A 300 23.89 -21.23 3.61
CA VAL A 300 22.77 -20.41 3.10
C VAL A 300 21.44 -20.66 3.82
N ASP A 301 21.21 -21.88 4.30
CA ASP A 301 19.98 -22.24 5.02
C ASP A 301 19.85 -21.53 6.38
N GLU A 302 20.94 -20.99 6.92
CA GLU A 302 20.99 -20.27 8.19
C GLU A 302 20.55 -18.80 8.07
N LEU A 303 20.40 -18.29 6.84
CA LEU A 303 19.88 -16.95 6.60
C LEU A 303 18.45 -16.80 7.13
N TYR A 304 18.13 -15.63 7.67
CA TYR A 304 16.74 -15.21 7.88
C TYR A 304 16.46 -13.88 7.23
N TYR A 305 15.18 -13.61 7.02
CA TYR A 305 14.70 -12.45 6.26
C TYR A 305 13.89 -11.58 7.20
N GLN A 306 14.04 -10.28 7.05
CA GLN A 306 13.36 -9.30 7.89
C GLN A 306 12.59 -8.30 7.04
N THR A 307 11.43 -7.89 7.52
CA THR A 307 10.57 -6.85 6.94
C THR A 307 10.25 -5.78 7.96
N TYR A 308 9.88 -4.58 7.51
CA TYR A 308 9.50 -3.48 8.39
C TYR A 308 7.99 -3.49 8.69
N THR A 309 7.50 -4.62 9.19
CA THR A 309 6.06 -4.92 9.31
C THR A 309 5.55 -4.96 10.76
N THR A 310 6.41 -4.73 11.76
CA THR A 310 5.93 -4.76 13.15
C THR A 310 5.40 -3.40 13.58
N TYR A 311 4.15 -3.39 14.02
CA TYR A 311 3.41 -2.25 14.54
C TYR A 311 3.05 -2.46 16.02
N ALA A 312 3.83 -3.27 16.75
CA ALA A 312 3.58 -3.58 18.16
C ALA A 312 3.59 -2.34 19.08
N TRP A 313 4.29 -1.28 18.65
CA TRP A 313 4.60 -0.06 19.39
C TRP A 313 3.69 1.13 19.09
N VAL A 314 2.73 1.01 18.15
CA VAL A 314 1.94 2.16 17.69
C VAL A 314 1.30 2.95 18.86
N PRO A 315 1.46 4.28 18.91
CA PRO A 315 1.01 5.11 20.03
C PRO A 315 -0.48 4.98 20.38
N SER A 316 -1.35 4.77 19.37
CA SER A 316 -2.78 4.54 19.60
C SER A 316 -3.08 3.28 20.42
N GLY A 317 -2.12 2.36 20.50
CA GLY A 317 -2.28 1.04 21.11
C GLY A 317 -3.22 0.11 20.34
N ARG A 318 -3.74 0.52 19.18
CA ARG A 318 -4.75 -0.18 18.40
C ARG A 318 -4.23 -0.52 17.00
N GLY A 319 -4.78 -1.58 16.42
CA GLY A 319 -4.35 -2.05 15.10
C GLY A 319 -2.90 -2.52 15.06
N LYS A 320 -2.42 -3.15 16.14
CA LYS A 320 -1.11 -3.80 16.14
C LYS A 320 -1.11 -4.93 15.12
N MET A 321 -0.01 -5.04 14.39
CA MET A 321 0.20 -6.04 13.36
C MET A 321 1.68 -6.48 13.38
N ASP A 322 1.92 -7.67 12.87
CA ASP A 322 3.23 -8.24 12.59
C ASP A 322 3.25 -8.76 11.14
N TRP A 323 4.37 -9.31 10.70
CA TRP A 323 4.61 -9.79 9.32
C TRP A 323 3.52 -10.74 8.83
N SER A 324 2.86 -11.46 9.73
CA SER A 324 1.88 -12.47 9.38
C SER A 324 0.54 -11.87 8.93
N TYR A 325 0.37 -10.54 9.02
CA TYR A 325 -0.76 -9.78 8.49
C TYR A 325 -0.56 -9.34 7.03
N PHE A 326 0.66 -9.46 6.52
CA PHE A 326 1.10 -8.93 5.24
C PHE A 326 1.43 -10.04 4.26
N LYS A 327 1.55 -9.69 2.97
CA LYS A 327 2.04 -10.58 1.92
C LYS A 327 3.57 -10.41 1.78
N PRO A 328 4.34 -11.48 1.53
CA PRO A 328 4.01 -12.88 1.76
C PRO A 328 4.01 -13.23 3.26
N ASN A 329 3.21 -14.22 3.64
CA ASN A 329 3.25 -14.84 4.96
C ASN A 329 3.35 -16.37 4.85
N SER A 330 3.25 -17.08 5.97
CA SER A 330 3.44 -18.53 6.04
C SER A 330 2.24 -19.34 5.54
N ASN A 331 1.14 -18.67 5.18
CA ASN A 331 -0.03 -19.33 4.64
C ASN A 331 0.08 -19.38 3.10
N ASN A 332 0.00 -20.57 2.51
CA ASN A 332 0.05 -20.77 1.05
C ASN A 332 -1.11 -20.08 0.29
N THR A 333 -1.98 -19.35 1.00
CA THR A 333 -3.13 -18.60 0.48
C THR A 333 -2.81 -17.15 0.10
N THR A 334 -1.56 -16.68 0.18
CA THR A 334 -1.23 -15.28 -0.16
C THR A 334 -1.64 -14.90 -1.60
N TYR A 335 -2.03 -15.87 -2.45
CA TYR A 335 -2.63 -15.69 -3.79
C TYR A 335 -1.94 -14.59 -4.60
N LEU A 336 -0.63 -14.76 -4.75
CA LEU A 336 0.25 -13.84 -5.45
C LEU A 336 0.20 -14.10 -6.96
N ALA A 337 -0.94 -13.77 -7.57
CA ALA A 337 -1.17 -13.90 -9.01
C ALA A 337 -1.61 -12.57 -9.64
N GLY A 338 -1.20 -12.34 -10.89
CA GLY A 338 -1.52 -11.11 -11.61
C GLY A 338 -0.94 -9.86 -10.95
N ASN A 339 -1.73 -8.78 -10.88
CA ASN A 339 -1.28 -7.50 -10.30
C ASN A 339 -0.98 -7.56 -8.79
N TRP A 340 -1.47 -8.58 -8.08
CA TRP A 340 -1.25 -8.73 -6.63
C TRP A 340 0.07 -9.42 -6.28
N ASP A 341 0.73 -10.00 -7.29
CA ASP A 341 2.07 -10.57 -7.15
C ASP A 341 3.18 -9.50 -7.15
N TRP A 342 2.91 -8.35 -7.79
CA TRP A 342 3.92 -7.32 -8.02
C TRP A 342 4.16 -6.40 -6.79
N MET A 343 3.49 -6.66 -5.65
CA MET A 343 3.63 -5.92 -4.38
C MET A 343 3.87 -4.42 -4.55
N TYR A 344 2.95 -3.71 -5.22
CA TYR A 344 3.20 -2.36 -5.73
C TYR A 344 3.50 -1.33 -4.63
N PHE A 345 2.84 -1.42 -3.47
CA PHE A 345 2.78 -0.35 -2.48
C PHE A 345 3.24 -0.82 -1.10
N TYR A 346 4.51 -0.61 -0.77
CA TYR A 346 5.09 -0.90 0.55
C TYR A 346 4.86 -2.36 1.03
N TYR A 347 4.28 -2.51 2.21
CA TYR A 347 3.91 -3.79 2.84
C TYR A 347 2.41 -4.03 2.61
N ASP A 348 2.11 -4.75 1.52
CA ASP A 348 0.73 -5.10 1.16
C ASP A 348 0.11 -6.00 2.23
N TYR A 349 -1.08 -5.63 2.71
CA TYR A 349 -1.87 -6.47 3.60
C TYR A 349 -2.25 -7.79 2.91
N ASP A 350 -2.33 -8.88 3.66
CA ASP A 350 -2.99 -10.10 3.20
C ASP A 350 -4.45 -10.13 3.66
N GLN A 351 -5.35 -9.64 2.79
CA GLN A 351 -6.77 -9.57 3.07
C GLN A 351 -7.45 -10.96 3.15
N PHE A 352 -6.76 -12.05 2.78
CA PHE A 352 -7.27 -13.40 3.00
C PHE A 352 -7.06 -13.87 4.45
N GLN A 353 -6.23 -13.18 5.24
CA GLN A 353 -6.06 -13.50 6.66
C GLN A 353 -7.19 -12.88 7.48
N GLN A 354 -7.90 -13.71 8.26
CA GLN A 354 -9.00 -13.27 9.12
C GLN A 354 -8.57 -12.13 10.06
N LYS A 355 -7.40 -12.24 10.69
CA LYS A 355 -6.87 -11.20 11.59
C LYS A 355 -6.61 -9.85 10.90
N THR A 356 -6.22 -9.88 9.63
CA THR A 356 -6.03 -8.67 8.82
C THR A 356 -7.39 -8.03 8.54
N ARG A 357 -8.37 -8.82 8.10
CA ARG A 357 -9.77 -8.39 7.94
C ARG A 357 -10.32 -7.79 9.22
N ASP A 358 -10.22 -8.50 10.34
CA ASP A 358 -10.73 -8.06 11.64
C ASP A 358 -10.18 -6.70 12.06
N THR A 359 -8.88 -6.48 11.82
CA THR A 359 -8.23 -5.21 12.16
C THR A 359 -8.70 -4.06 11.27
N LEU A 360 -8.77 -4.27 9.95
CA LEU A 360 -9.24 -3.26 9.00
C LEU A 360 -10.75 -2.97 9.15
N PHE A 361 -11.54 -3.99 9.49
CA PHE A 361 -12.97 -3.82 9.78
C PHE A 361 -13.16 -3.03 11.08
N SER A 362 -12.37 -3.34 12.12
CA SER A 362 -12.36 -2.56 13.36
C SER A 362 -11.99 -1.09 13.13
N TRP A 363 -11.00 -0.84 12.28
CA TRP A 363 -10.63 0.53 11.89
C TRP A 363 -11.75 1.26 11.13
N THR A 364 -12.45 0.55 10.23
CA THR A 364 -13.57 1.13 9.47
C THR A 364 -14.77 1.43 10.38
N ARG A 365 -15.13 0.51 11.30
CA ARG A 365 -16.18 0.74 12.30
C ARG A 365 -15.83 1.90 13.24
N TRP A 366 -14.56 2.05 13.61
CA TRP A 366 -14.12 3.18 14.42
C TRP A 366 -14.27 4.51 13.70
N ASN A 367 -13.97 4.58 12.40
CA ASN A 367 -14.27 5.77 11.59
C ASN A 367 -15.77 6.12 11.62
N TRP A 368 -16.65 5.13 11.58
CA TRP A 368 -18.09 5.37 11.69
C TRP A 368 -18.51 5.85 13.09
N SER A 369 -18.11 5.12 14.13
CA SER A 369 -18.59 5.28 15.50
C SER A 369 -17.95 6.45 16.24
N ASP A 370 -16.64 6.63 16.09
CA ASP A 370 -15.87 7.57 16.90
C ASP A 370 -15.54 8.86 16.15
N ILE A 371 -15.36 8.79 14.83
CA ILE A 371 -15.01 9.95 14.00
C ILE A 371 -16.27 10.61 13.42
N GLY A 372 -17.36 9.86 13.19
CA GLY A 372 -18.60 10.37 12.60
C GLY A 372 -18.65 10.33 11.08
N ILE A 373 -17.79 9.51 10.46
CA ILE A 373 -17.77 9.28 9.00
C ILE A 373 -19.06 8.58 8.54
N ARG A 374 -19.57 8.96 7.36
CA ARG A 374 -20.81 8.40 6.75
C ARG A 374 -20.64 7.93 5.31
N GLY A 375 -19.41 7.93 4.79
CA GLY A 375 -19.08 7.30 3.52
C GLY A 375 -17.62 6.84 3.46
N ILE A 376 -17.34 6.01 2.48
CA ILE A 376 -16.03 5.39 2.25
C ILE A 376 -15.59 5.69 0.82
N ARG A 377 -14.39 6.26 0.67
CA ARG A 377 -13.60 6.21 -0.55
C ARG A 377 -12.50 5.18 -0.31
N ALA A 378 -12.57 4.05 -1.02
CA ALA A 378 -11.58 2.99 -0.91
C ALA A 378 -10.46 3.22 -1.93
N ASP A 379 -9.24 3.43 -1.43
CA ASP A 379 -8.04 3.64 -2.24
C ASP A 379 -7.58 2.37 -2.94
N ALA A 380 -7.03 2.48 -4.15
CA ALA A 380 -6.25 1.43 -4.80
C ALA A 380 -6.96 0.06 -4.89
N VAL A 381 -8.27 0.04 -5.17
CA VAL A 381 -9.09 -1.21 -5.13
C VAL A 381 -8.72 -2.24 -6.19
N LYS A 382 -7.85 -1.88 -7.14
CA LYS A 382 -7.21 -2.79 -8.10
C LYS A 382 -6.24 -3.78 -7.45
N HIS A 383 -5.75 -3.46 -6.26
CA HIS A 383 -4.60 -4.12 -5.64
C HIS A 383 -4.95 -5.06 -4.49
N PHE A 384 -6.25 -5.20 -4.18
CA PHE A 384 -6.77 -6.20 -3.25
C PHE A 384 -8.11 -6.78 -3.71
N SER A 385 -8.56 -7.85 -3.05
CA SER A 385 -9.72 -8.60 -3.50
C SER A 385 -11.04 -7.83 -3.36
N PRO A 386 -11.92 -7.86 -4.37
CA PRO A 386 -13.29 -7.34 -4.21
C PRO A 386 -14.08 -8.11 -3.15
N GLU A 387 -13.69 -9.36 -2.83
CA GLU A 387 -14.25 -10.15 -1.72
C GLU A 387 -14.07 -9.44 -0.37
N PHE A 388 -12.88 -8.87 -0.12
CA PHE A 388 -12.64 -8.09 1.09
C PHE A 388 -13.60 -6.91 1.23
N MET A 389 -13.93 -6.23 0.12
CA MET A 389 -14.89 -5.13 0.14
C MET A 389 -16.31 -5.65 0.41
N GLY A 390 -16.74 -6.73 -0.25
CA GLY A 390 -18.06 -7.32 0.00
C GLY A 390 -18.24 -7.68 1.47
N ASP A 391 -17.29 -8.44 2.01
CA ASP A 391 -17.22 -8.83 3.42
C ASP A 391 -17.20 -7.63 4.39
N LEU A 392 -16.44 -6.58 4.05
CA LEU A 392 -16.39 -5.36 4.86
C LEU A 392 -17.77 -4.70 4.91
N LEU A 393 -18.47 -4.61 3.78
CA LEU A 393 -19.79 -3.99 3.71
C LEU A 393 -20.83 -4.82 4.47
N ASP A 394 -20.77 -6.15 4.38
CA ASP A 394 -21.59 -7.05 5.20
C ASP A 394 -21.31 -6.84 6.68
N ASN A 395 -20.03 -6.78 7.06
CA ASN A 395 -19.65 -6.51 8.43
C ASN A 395 -20.19 -5.17 8.96
N LEU A 396 -20.19 -4.12 8.13
CA LEU A 396 -20.78 -2.83 8.50
C LEU A 396 -22.31 -2.93 8.63
N HIS A 397 -22.97 -3.56 7.67
CA HIS A 397 -24.43 -3.72 7.66
C HIS A 397 -24.92 -4.52 8.88
N ASP A 398 -24.26 -5.64 9.21
CA ASP A 398 -24.52 -6.46 10.40
C ASP A 398 -24.38 -5.67 11.71
N ASN A 399 -23.56 -4.62 11.70
CA ASN A 399 -23.37 -3.71 12.82
C ASN A 399 -24.26 -2.45 12.74
N ASN A 400 -25.28 -2.44 11.87
CA ASN A 400 -26.20 -1.33 11.62
C ASN A 400 -25.48 -0.05 11.16
N MET A 401 -24.37 -0.20 10.44
CA MET A 401 -23.59 0.89 9.86
C MET A 401 -23.81 0.90 8.34
N ILE A 402 -24.55 1.88 7.85
CA ILE A 402 -24.97 1.95 6.43
C ILE A 402 -24.31 3.18 5.79
N PRO A 403 -23.10 3.06 5.21
CA PRO A 403 -22.49 4.15 4.46
C PRO A 403 -23.32 4.46 3.21
N GLU A 404 -23.71 5.73 3.06
CA GLU A 404 -24.54 6.18 1.93
C GLU A 404 -23.72 6.37 0.65
N MET A 405 -22.43 6.66 0.83
CA MET A 405 -21.42 6.75 -0.24
C MET A 405 -20.34 5.69 -0.02
N VAL A 406 -20.19 4.77 -0.96
CA VAL A 406 -19.07 3.81 -1.02
C VAL A 406 -18.54 3.86 -2.45
N VAL A 407 -17.31 4.33 -2.63
CA VAL A 407 -16.68 4.47 -3.96
C VAL A 407 -15.27 3.91 -3.97
N GLY A 408 -14.99 2.99 -4.91
CA GLY A 408 -13.66 2.44 -5.13
C GLY A 408 -12.85 3.24 -6.16
N GLU A 409 -11.53 3.32 -5.94
CA GLU A 409 -10.57 3.86 -6.89
C GLU A 409 -9.84 2.74 -7.66
N TRP A 410 -10.36 2.39 -8.84
CA TRP A 410 -9.69 1.49 -9.78
C TRP A 410 -9.16 2.32 -10.94
N TYR A 411 -7.89 2.73 -10.88
CA TYR A 411 -7.29 3.57 -11.92
C TYR A 411 -7.05 2.78 -13.23
N ASP A 412 -8.05 2.79 -14.11
CA ASP A 412 -8.03 2.18 -15.45
C ASP A 412 -9.13 2.81 -16.31
N ALA A 413 -8.90 3.00 -17.61
CA ALA A 413 -9.89 3.59 -18.51
C ALA A 413 -10.82 2.54 -19.16
N ASN A 414 -10.67 1.25 -18.85
CA ASN A 414 -11.52 0.21 -19.41
C ASN A 414 -12.87 0.10 -18.66
N PRO A 415 -14.02 0.45 -19.28
CA PRO A 415 -15.31 0.46 -18.60
C PRO A 415 -15.77 -0.94 -18.15
N GLN A 416 -15.42 -2.00 -18.89
CA GLN A 416 -15.75 -3.37 -18.50
C GLN A 416 -15.00 -3.78 -17.22
N THR A 417 -13.73 -3.39 -17.10
CA THR A 417 -12.94 -3.64 -15.89
C THR A 417 -13.55 -2.92 -14.67
N LEU A 418 -13.95 -1.66 -14.83
CA LEU A 418 -14.60 -0.88 -13.77
C LEU A 418 -15.93 -1.52 -13.34
N ALA A 419 -16.79 -1.87 -14.30
CA ALA A 419 -18.07 -2.52 -14.04
C ALA A 419 -17.90 -3.89 -13.38
N ASN A 420 -16.90 -4.67 -13.82
CA ASN A 420 -16.60 -5.98 -13.24
C ASN A 420 -16.21 -5.88 -11.77
N TRP A 421 -15.44 -4.87 -11.36
CA TRP A 421 -15.11 -4.70 -9.95
C TRP A 421 -16.37 -4.47 -9.10
N VAL A 422 -17.26 -3.58 -9.52
CA VAL A 422 -18.53 -3.31 -8.80
C VAL A 422 -19.38 -4.58 -8.73
N ASN A 423 -19.53 -5.30 -9.85
CA ASN A 423 -20.25 -6.56 -9.90
C ASN A 423 -19.63 -7.60 -8.95
N ASN A 424 -18.30 -7.69 -8.90
CA ASN A 424 -17.61 -8.63 -8.02
C ASN A 424 -17.79 -8.26 -6.54
N VAL A 425 -17.75 -6.99 -6.16
CA VAL A 425 -18.08 -6.57 -4.79
C VAL A 425 -19.50 -7.02 -4.43
N TYR A 426 -20.48 -6.77 -5.31
CA TYR A 426 -21.85 -7.27 -5.12
C TYR A 426 -21.89 -8.80 -5.01
N LEU A 427 -21.13 -9.56 -5.79
CA LEU A 427 -21.14 -11.03 -5.70
C LEU A 427 -20.79 -11.54 -4.30
N TYR A 428 -19.93 -10.83 -3.57
CA TYR A 428 -19.50 -11.18 -2.21
C TYR A 428 -20.30 -10.53 -1.08
N MET A 429 -21.34 -9.73 -1.39
CA MET A 429 -22.22 -9.16 -0.37
C MET A 429 -23.42 -10.08 -0.08
N ASP A 430 -23.88 -10.08 1.16
CA ASP A 430 -25.15 -10.66 1.58
C ASP A 430 -26.35 -9.90 1.00
N ASN A 431 -27.48 -10.61 0.86
CA ASN A 431 -28.64 -10.09 0.13
C ASN A 431 -29.26 -8.84 0.76
N ASP A 432 -29.24 -8.72 2.08
CA ASP A 432 -29.72 -7.55 2.80
C ASP A 432 -28.75 -6.37 2.67
N THR A 433 -27.45 -6.61 2.75
CA THR A 433 -26.41 -5.61 2.47
C THR A 433 -26.56 -5.03 1.07
N LYS A 434 -26.84 -5.86 0.05
CA LYS A 434 -27.10 -5.42 -1.34
C LYS A 434 -28.28 -4.44 -1.46
N GLN A 435 -29.28 -4.57 -0.60
CA GLN A 435 -30.44 -3.67 -0.58
C GLN A 435 -30.15 -2.36 0.17
N ALA A 436 -29.19 -2.38 1.10
CA ALA A 436 -28.89 -1.26 1.99
C ALA A 436 -27.73 -0.39 1.51
N ILE A 437 -26.69 -0.99 0.93
CA ILE A 437 -25.43 -0.32 0.57
C ILE A 437 -25.15 -0.53 -0.91
N ALA A 438 -24.94 0.57 -1.64
CA ALA A 438 -24.58 0.54 -3.05
C ALA A 438 -23.10 0.86 -3.27
N PRO A 439 -22.23 -0.15 -3.50
CA PRO A 439 -20.87 0.10 -3.97
C PRO A 439 -20.87 0.80 -5.33
N ARG A 440 -19.98 1.78 -5.48
CA ARG A 440 -19.76 2.58 -6.68
C ARG A 440 -18.28 2.58 -7.03
N ILE A 441 -17.93 3.08 -8.20
CA ILE A 441 -16.53 3.23 -8.64
C ILE A 441 -16.36 4.56 -9.35
N PHE A 442 -15.18 5.16 -9.28
CA PHE A 442 -14.88 6.34 -10.09
C PHE A 442 -14.92 5.98 -11.59
N ASP A 443 -15.65 6.77 -12.38
CA ASP A 443 -15.75 6.58 -13.83
C ASP A 443 -14.51 7.15 -14.54
N PHE A 444 -13.40 6.44 -14.43
CA PHE A 444 -12.14 6.80 -15.07
C PHE A 444 -12.24 6.73 -16.61
N SER A 445 -13.14 5.92 -17.15
CA SER A 445 -13.41 5.85 -18.59
C SER A 445 -14.01 7.17 -19.11
N LEU A 446 -15.03 7.70 -18.43
CA LEU A 446 -15.58 9.02 -18.74
C LEU A 446 -14.55 10.14 -18.52
N ARG A 447 -13.77 10.08 -17.43
CA ARG A 447 -12.70 11.06 -17.18
C ARG A 447 -11.64 11.04 -18.29
N ASP A 448 -11.29 9.88 -18.83
CA ASP A 448 -10.36 9.74 -19.96
C ASP A 448 -10.95 10.34 -21.24
N ALA A 449 -12.23 10.07 -21.54
CA ALA A 449 -12.93 10.67 -22.67
C ALA A 449 -13.02 12.20 -22.58
N LEU A 450 -13.29 12.74 -21.38
CA LEU A 450 -13.26 14.19 -21.13
C LEU A 450 -11.86 14.78 -21.33
N ARG A 451 -10.81 14.12 -20.83
CA ARG A 451 -9.42 14.53 -21.08
C ARG A 451 -9.12 14.56 -22.57
N ASN A 452 -9.44 13.48 -23.30
CA ASN A 452 -9.19 13.39 -24.74
C ASN A 452 -9.96 14.46 -25.53
N ALA A 453 -11.17 14.81 -25.09
CA ALA A 453 -11.93 15.92 -25.68
C ALA A 453 -11.26 17.30 -25.49
N CYS A 454 -10.52 17.49 -24.40
CA CYS A 454 -9.73 18.70 -24.17
C CYS A 454 -8.40 18.70 -24.93
N ASP A 455 -7.73 17.55 -25.02
CA ASP A 455 -6.35 17.45 -25.52
C ASP A 455 -6.26 17.17 -27.04
N THR A 456 -7.33 16.66 -27.64
CA THR A 456 -7.35 16.26 -29.06
C THR A 456 -8.15 17.25 -29.91
N TYR A 457 -7.45 17.90 -30.85
CA TYR A 457 -8.09 18.71 -31.89
C TYR A 457 -9.03 17.82 -32.74
N ASP A 458 -10.23 18.32 -33.03
CA ASP A 458 -11.31 17.60 -33.74
C ASP A 458 -11.93 16.38 -33.01
N TYR A 459 -11.81 16.28 -31.67
CA TYR A 459 -12.54 15.25 -30.91
C TYR A 459 -14.07 15.40 -31.06
N ASP A 460 -14.75 14.30 -31.39
CA ASP A 460 -16.21 14.29 -31.50
C ASP A 460 -16.88 14.22 -30.12
N VAL A 461 -17.26 15.40 -29.60
CA VAL A 461 -17.88 15.55 -28.27
C VAL A 461 -19.22 14.81 -28.11
N ARG A 462 -19.86 14.37 -29.20
CA ARG A 462 -21.08 13.55 -29.14
C ARG A 462 -20.81 12.17 -28.52
N ASN A 463 -19.55 11.72 -28.51
CA ASN A 463 -19.17 10.39 -28.03
C ASN A 463 -18.64 10.37 -26.59
N ILE A 464 -18.53 11.51 -25.90
CA ILE A 464 -17.98 11.59 -24.54
C ILE A 464 -18.70 10.61 -23.60
N PHE A 465 -20.03 10.65 -23.60
CA PHE A 465 -20.84 9.85 -22.67
C PHE A 465 -20.97 8.38 -23.10
N ASN A 466 -20.59 8.02 -24.34
CA ASN A 466 -20.56 6.61 -24.77
C ASN A 466 -19.43 5.82 -24.08
N ALA A 467 -18.44 6.50 -23.51
CA ALA A 467 -17.36 5.88 -22.75
C ALA A 467 -17.74 5.62 -21.29
N SER A 468 -18.82 6.22 -20.78
CA SER A 468 -19.21 6.09 -19.37
C SER A 468 -19.59 4.66 -19.03
N ILE A 469 -19.46 4.29 -17.75
CA ILE A 469 -19.92 3.01 -17.21
C ILE A 469 -21.44 2.97 -16.97
N VAL A 470 -22.15 4.09 -17.18
CA VAL A 470 -23.58 4.31 -16.87
C VAL A 470 -24.44 4.28 -18.12
#